data_AF-A0A5C3N3W7-F1
#
_entry.id   AF-A0A5C3N3W7-F1
#
_cell.length_a   1.000
_cell.length_b   1.000
_cell.length_c   1.000
_cell.angle_alpha   90.00
_cell.angle_beta   90.00
_cell.angle_gamma   90.00
#
_symmetry.space_group_name_H-M   'P 1'
#
loop_
_entity.id
_entity.type
_entity.pdbx_description
1 polymer ?
#
loop_
_entity_poly.entity_id
_entity_poly.type
_entity_poly.pdbx_seq_one_letter_code
_entity_poly.pdbx_strand_id
1 'polypeptide(L)'
;MVKLFVKHVLGIGSEHDGLYGRSSAYYGTVEQQGRLTLHLHLLLWITNSLSPQEIRDRMTGSDSTFQKKMIQYLEGVHQGEFINKTLSQVEAEVKYAESDPRYKDPTQTLPVCPPVPCDHSLQIDCSICAHTNSWRHQFKNTVNDLLYRSNLHKCGDHCIVNGQCKARFPRPIIEKSIVDDEDGSIQLKKLESTMNTFSPALTYLLRSNSDVTSLLSGTALKAIVAYVTDYITKTPLKTYTIFQTIHDV
;
A
#
# COMPACT_ATOMS: atom_id res chain seq x y z
N MET A 1 -11.76 -13.54 5.77
CA MET A 1 -10.79 -12.75 4.98
C MET A 1 -9.73 -12.08 5.86
N VAL A 2 -10.07 -11.14 6.76
CA VAL A 2 -9.08 -10.41 7.59
C VAL A 2 -8.13 -11.30 8.40
N LYS A 3 -8.63 -12.39 9.02
CA LYS A 3 -7.77 -13.35 9.74
C LYS A 3 -6.72 -14.02 8.83
N LEU A 4 -7.10 -14.34 7.59
CA LEU A 4 -6.17 -14.93 6.61
C LEU A 4 -5.14 -13.90 6.16
N PHE A 5 -5.55 -12.65 5.95
CA PHE A 5 -4.65 -11.54 5.65
C PHE A 5 -3.59 -11.35 6.76
N VAL A 6 -4.04 -11.26 8.01
CA VAL A 6 -3.15 -11.12 9.17
C VAL A 6 -2.16 -12.28 9.29
N LYS A 7 -2.62 -13.52 9.12
CA LYS A 7 -1.76 -14.70 9.21
C LYS A 7 -0.80 -14.82 8.02
N HIS A 8 -1.31 -14.80 6.80
CA HIS A 8 -0.55 -15.19 5.61
C HIS A 8 0.16 -14.02 4.92
N VAL A 9 -0.32 -12.79 5.06
CA VAL A 9 0.30 -11.61 4.44
C VAL A 9 1.19 -10.88 5.45
N LEU A 10 0.72 -10.71 6.69
CA LEU A 10 1.51 -10.03 7.73
C LEU A 10 2.37 -10.98 8.57
N GLY A 11 2.19 -12.30 8.43
CA GLY A 11 3.02 -13.28 9.12
C GLY A 11 2.79 -13.36 10.63
N ILE A 12 1.62 -12.94 11.14
CA ILE A 12 1.35 -12.99 12.58
C ILE A 12 1.00 -14.41 12.99
N GLY A 13 1.79 -14.97 13.92
CA GLY A 13 1.60 -16.34 14.41
C GLY A 13 1.86 -17.41 13.35
N SER A 14 2.67 -17.10 12.34
CA SER A 14 3.13 -18.04 11.31
C SER A 14 4.62 -18.34 11.45
N GLU A 15 5.03 -19.49 10.90
CA GLU A 15 6.45 -19.89 10.82
C GLU A 15 7.26 -19.11 9.76
N HIS A 16 6.59 -18.35 8.89
CA HIS A 16 7.22 -17.50 7.89
C HIS A 16 7.14 -16.02 8.27
N ASP A 17 8.06 -15.22 7.74
CA ASP A 17 8.00 -13.77 7.88
C ASP A 17 6.85 -13.17 7.06
N GLY A 18 6.37 -11.99 7.47
CA GLY A 18 5.35 -11.24 6.75
C GLY A 18 5.94 -10.36 5.65
N LEU A 19 5.06 -9.67 4.91
CA LEU A 19 5.43 -8.77 3.82
C LEU A 19 6.41 -7.67 4.25
N TYR A 20 6.30 -7.19 5.50
CA TYR A 20 7.15 -6.15 6.08
C TYR A 20 8.26 -6.73 6.98
N GLY A 21 8.53 -8.04 6.88
CA GLY A 21 9.43 -8.76 7.77
C GLY A 21 8.69 -9.46 8.92
N ARG A 22 9.43 -9.89 9.94
CA ARG A 22 8.89 -10.64 11.06
C ARG A 22 8.04 -9.75 11.95
N SER A 23 6.73 -9.96 11.97
CA SER A 23 5.81 -9.16 12.77
C SER A 23 5.75 -9.65 14.23
N SER A 24 5.83 -8.73 15.18
CA SER A 24 5.75 -9.04 16.63
C SER A 24 4.33 -8.86 17.18
N ALA A 25 3.62 -7.86 16.68
CA ALA A 25 2.25 -7.55 17.08
C ALA A 25 1.52 -6.80 15.97
N TYR A 26 0.19 -6.79 16.04
CA TYR A 26 -0.63 -5.93 15.21
C TYR A 26 -1.83 -5.45 16.02
N TYR A 27 -2.39 -4.33 15.58
CA TYR A 27 -3.69 -3.85 16.01
C TYR A 27 -4.48 -3.51 14.76
N GLY A 28 -5.74 -3.91 14.66
CA GLY A 28 -6.57 -3.54 13.51
C GLY A 28 -8.03 -3.44 13.87
N THR A 29 -8.71 -2.47 13.26
CA THR A 29 -10.16 -2.30 13.34
C THR A 29 -10.77 -2.40 11.95
N VAL A 30 -11.90 -3.10 11.87
CA VAL A 30 -12.64 -3.29 10.62
C VAL A 30 -13.89 -2.45 10.69
N GLU A 31 -14.06 -1.57 9.71
CA GLU A 31 -15.25 -0.77 9.51
C GLU A 31 -16.00 -1.30 8.30
N GLN A 32 -17.31 -1.45 8.45
CA GLN A 32 -18.18 -1.61 7.30
C GLN A 32 -18.40 -0.24 6.68
N GLN A 33 -17.84 -0.04 5.49
CA GLN A 33 -18.25 1.07 4.64
C GLN A 33 -19.56 0.66 3.94
N GLY A 34 -20.44 1.63 3.67
CA GLY A 34 -21.70 1.36 2.95
C GLY A 34 -21.46 0.54 1.67
N ARG A 35 -22.48 -0.17 1.20
CA ARG A 35 -22.39 -1.11 0.05
C ARG A 35 -21.58 -2.39 0.31
N LEU A 36 -21.64 -2.91 1.55
CA LEU A 36 -21.06 -4.21 1.93
C LEU A 36 -19.53 -4.32 1.77
N THR A 37 -18.81 -3.20 1.76
CA THR A 37 -17.35 -3.19 1.71
C THR A 37 -16.74 -3.10 3.10
N LEU A 38 -15.58 -3.73 3.28
CA LEU A 38 -14.82 -3.67 4.52
C LEU A 38 -13.62 -2.73 4.34
N HIS A 39 -13.43 -1.85 5.31
CA HIS A 39 -12.25 -1.01 5.44
C HIS A 39 -11.47 -1.42 6.68
N LEU A 40 -10.16 -1.63 6.52
CA LEU A 40 -9.29 -2.07 7.60
C LEU A 40 -8.29 -0.97 7.91
N HIS A 41 -8.37 -0.41 9.12
CA HIS A 41 -7.29 0.38 9.70
C HIS A 41 -6.39 -0.55 10.50
N LEU A 42 -5.08 -0.51 10.27
CA LEU A 42 -4.12 -1.45 10.84
C LEU A 42 -2.83 -0.75 11.26
N LEU A 43 -2.33 -1.12 12.44
CA LEU A 43 -0.97 -0.86 12.92
C LEU A 43 -0.22 -2.19 13.04
N LEU A 44 1.02 -2.20 12.57
CA LEU A 44 1.89 -3.37 12.58
C LEU A 44 3.20 -3.03 13.29
N TRP A 45 3.62 -3.90 14.20
CA TRP A 45 4.92 -3.83 14.84
C TRP A 45 5.81 -4.90 14.26
N ILE A 46 7.00 -4.49 13.83
CA ILE A 46 8.02 -5.37 13.28
C ILE A 46 9.00 -5.72 14.40
N THR A 47 9.42 -6.97 14.45
CA THR A 47 10.36 -7.49 15.45
C THR A 47 11.70 -6.80 15.28
N ASN A 48 12.36 -6.45 16.40
CA ASN A 48 13.63 -5.74 16.43
C ASN A 48 13.59 -4.35 15.78
N SER A 49 12.40 -3.75 15.60
CA SER A 49 12.32 -2.33 15.25
C SER A 49 12.87 -1.48 16.39
N LEU A 50 13.85 -0.64 16.03
CA LEU A 50 14.34 0.41 16.90
C LEU A 50 13.22 1.39 17.24
N SER A 51 13.32 2.05 18.39
CA SER A 51 12.41 3.14 18.73
C SER A 51 12.55 4.29 17.73
N PRO A 52 11.51 5.11 17.52
CA PRO A 52 11.60 6.28 16.65
C PRO A 52 12.77 7.22 16.99
N GLN A 53 13.14 7.32 18.28
CA GLN A 53 14.29 8.13 18.69
C GLN A 53 15.61 7.51 18.23
N GLU A 54 15.82 6.21 18.47
CA GLU A 54 17.03 5.51 18.03
C GLU A 54 17.17 5.48 16.51
N ILE A 55 16.05 5.41 15.77
CA ILE A 55 16.07 5.56 14.32
C ILE A 55 16.61 6.95 13.99
N ARG A 56 15.97 8.02 14.50
CA ARG A 56 16.40 9.41 14.23
C ARG A 56 17.87 9.65 14.56
N ASP A 57 18.34 9.22 15.73
CA ASP A 57 19.73 9.41 16.15
C ASP A 57 20.72 8.72 15.19
N ARG A 58 20.31 7.62 14.54
CA ARG A 58 21.10 6.92 13.51
C ARG A 58 20.91 7.45 12.10
N MET A 59 19.88 8.27 11.88
CA MET A 59 19.64 8.99 10.63
C MET A 59 20.41 10.32 10.60
N THR A 60 20.61 10.96 11.75
CA THR A 60 21.41 12.19 11.90
C THR A 60 22.90 11.87 11.80
N GLY A 61 23.40 11.85 10.57
CA GLY A 61 24.79 11.54 10.24
C GLY A 61 24.86 11.18 8.76
N SER A 62 25.33 12.12 7.95
CA SER A 62 25.31 11.98 6.49
C SER A 62 26.05 10.70 6.05
N ASP A 63 25.39 9.93 5.19
CA ASP A 63 25.91 8.74 4.50
C ASP A 63 26.13 7.47 5.36
N SER A 64 25.42 7.34 6.48
CA SER A 64 25.54 6.16 7.34
C SER A 64 25.05 4.86 6.65
N THR A 65 25.70 3.74 6.94
CA THR A 65 25.25 2.42 6.43
C THR A 65 23.81 2.10 6.87
N PHE A 66 23.41 2.61 8.03
CA PHE A 66 22.04 2.45 8.54
C PHE A 66 21.04 3.22 7.67
N GLN A 67 21.33 4.48 7.33
CA GLN A 67 20.51 5.32 6.45
C GLN A 67 20.25 4.63 5.11
N LYS A 68 21.30 4.15 4.43
CA LYS A 68 21.20 3.45 3.14
C LYS A 68 20.33 2.20 3.23
N LYS A 69 20.52 1.38 4.27
CA LYS A 69 19.72 0.17 4.50
C LYS A 69 18.26 0.47 4.84
N MET A 70 18.00 1.53 5.59
CA MET A 70 16.64 1.98 5.92
C MET A 70 15.89 2.43 4.67
N ILE A 71 16.52 3.26 3.82
CA ILE A 71 15.93 3.68 2.55
C ILE A 71 15.69 2.47 1.65
N GLN A 72 16.68 1.57 1.50
CA GLN A 72 16.53 0.36 0.70
C GLN A 72 15.37 -0.53 1.17
N TYR A 73 15.22 -0.71 2.49
CA TYR A 73 14.10 -1.46 3.06
C TYR A 73 12.76 -0.78 2.74
N LEU A 74 12.65 0.53 2.97
CA LEU A 74 11.41 1.27 2.75
C LEU A 74 11.00 1.28 1.28
N GLU A 75 11.93 1.54 0.35
CA GLU A 75 11.68 1.46 -1.10
C GLU A 75 11.35 0.04 -1.58
N GLY A 76 11.82 -0.99 -0.86
CA GLY A 76 11.48 -2.39 -1.14
C GLY A 76 10.02 -2.74 -0.84
N VAL A 77 9.36 -1.99 0.05
CA VAL A 77 7.98 -2.27 0.50
C VAL A 77 7.01 -1.10 0.32
N HIS A 78 7.48 0.09 -0.07
CA HIS A 78 6.67 1.28 -0.35
C HIS A 78 7.02 1.86 -1.70
N GLN A 79 6.00 2.30 -2.43
CA GLN A 79 6.13 2.96 -3.71
C GLN A 79 5.13 4.11 -3.82
N GLY A 80 5.53 5.21 -4.48
CA GLY A 80 4.75 6.43 -4.62
C GLY A 80 4.44 6.79 -6.08
N GLU A 81 4.63 5.83 -6.98
CA GLU A 81 4.51 5.96 -8.43
C GLU A 81 4.06 4.65 -9.10
N PHE A 82 3.60 4.72 -10.36
CA PHE A 82 3.35 3.52 -11.14
C PHE A 82 4.64 2.73 -11.40
N ILE A 83 4.54 1.40 -11.48
CA ILE A 83 5.70 0.54 -11.68
C ILE A 83 6.21 0.70 -13.11
N ASN A 84 7.37 1.33 -13.25
CA ASN A 84 8.12 1.53 -14.50
C ASN A 84 7.31 2.24 -15.62
N LYS A 85 6.28 3.00 -15.27
CA LYS A 85 5.39 3.69 -16.24
C LYS A 85 4.97 5.05 -15.68
N THR A 86 4.57 5.95 -16.57
CA THR A 86 3.90 7.21 -16.20
C THR A 86 2.39 7.03 -16.18
N LEU A 87 1.66 7.94 -15.51
CA LEU A 87 0.20 7.96 -15.54
C LEU A 87 -0.38 7.90 -16.97
N SER A 88 0.14 8.69 -17.90
CA SER A 88 -0.35 8.71 -19.29
C SER A 88 -0.14 7.38 -20.02
N GLN A 89 0.97 6.69 -19.75
CA GLN A 89 1.22 5.35 -20.32
C GLN A 89 0.25 4.32 -19.75
N VAL A 90 0.05 4.32 -18.43
CA VAL A 90 -0.89 3.39 -17.78
C VAL A 90 -2.32 3.65 -18.25
N GLU A 91 -2.74 4.90 -18.35
CA GLU A 91 -4.06 5.26 -18.88
C GLU A 91 -4.27 4.74 -20.31
N ALA A 92 -3.29 4.93 -21.20
CA ALA A 92 -3.37 4.44 -22.58
C ALA A 92 -3.46 2.91 -22.65
N GLU A 93 -2.68 2.20 -21.83
CA GLU A 93 -2.70 0.74 -21.77
C GLU A 93 -3.99 0.18 -21.19
N VAL A 94 -4.53 0.79 -20.13
CA VAL A 94 -5.81 0.38 -19.54
C VAL A 94 -6.93 0.57 -20.55
N LYS A 95 -7.00 1.74 -21.22
CA LYS A 95 -8.01 1.99 -22.27
C LYS A 95 -7.87 1.02 -23.44
N TYR A 96 -6.64 0.71 -23.85
CA TYR A 96 -6.39 -0.29 -24.89
C TYR A 96 -6.85 -1.68 -24.45
N ALA A 97 -6.54 -2.10 -23.22
CA ALA A 97 -6.98 -3.37 -22.67
C ALA A 97 -8.52 -3.46 -22.60
N GLU A 98 -9.20 -2.40 -22.15
CA GLU A 98 -10.66 -2.32 -22.10
C GLU A 98 -11.34 -2.45 -23.48
N SER A 99 -10.61 -2.21 -24.58
CA SER A 99 -11.14 -2.42 -25.93
C SER A 99 -11.21 -3.90 -26.35
N ASP A 100 -10.49 -4.80 -25.67
CA ASP A 100 -10.57 -6.25 -25.89
C ASP A 100 -11.76 -6.85 -25.12
N PRO A 101 -12.71 -7.53 -25.77
CA PRO A 101 -13.85 -8.18 -25.09
C PRO A 101 -13.47 -9.21 -24.03
N ARG A 102 -12.23 -9.71 -24.04
CA ARG A 102 -11.72 -10.69 -23.07
C ARG A 102 -11.13 -10.04 -21.82
N TYR A 103 -10.92 -8.72 -21.84
CA TYR A 103 -10.41 -7.99 -20.68
C TYR A 103 -11.37 -8.11 -19.50
N LYS A 104 -10.78 -8.22 -18.31
CA LYS A 104 -11.50 -8.23 -17.04
C LYS A 104 -10.88 -7.21 -16.12
N ASP A 105 -11.71 -6.35 -15.56
CA ASP A 105 -11.28 -5.37 -14.56
C ASP A 105 -10.62 -6.12 -13.38
N PRO A 106 -9.35 -5.81 -13.06
CA PRO A 106 -8.64 -6.51 -12.00
C PRO A 106 -9.21 -6.26 -10.60
N THR A 107 -10.03 -5.23 -10.40
CA THR A 107 -10.77 -4.99 -9.15
C THR A 107 -11.90 -6.00 -8.94
N GLN A 108 -12.30 -6.74 -9.99
CA GLN A 108 -13.40 -7.70 -9.99
C GLN A 108 -12.93 -9.15 -10.18
N THR A 109 -11.62 -9.40 -10.07
CA THR A 109 -11.03 -10.72 -10.26
C THR A 109 -10.12 -11.09 -9.09
N LEU A 110 -9.90 -12.39 -8.89
CA LEU A 110 -8.94 -12.89 -7.92
C LEU A 110 -7.51 -12.76 -8.45
N PRO A 111 -6.52 -12.54 -7.55
CA PRO A 111 -5.12 -12.56 -7.94
C PRO A 111 -4.70 -13.92 -8.53
N VAL A 112 -3.89 -13.87 -9.59
CA VAL A 112 -3.27 -15.06 -10.17
C VAL A 112 -2.07 -15.45 -9.32
N CYS A 113 -2.05 -16.69 -8.84
CA CYS A 113 -0.95 -17.23 -8.04
C CYS A 113 0.36 -17.20 -8.83
N PRO A 114 1.51 -16.79 -8.24
CA PRO A 114 2.80 -16.92 -8.90
C PRO A 114 3.13 -18.40 -9.18
N PRO A 115 3.88 -18.68 -10.26
CA PRO A 115 4.45 -20.01 -10.48
C PRO A 115 5.33 -20.45 -9.32
N VAL A 116 5.43 -21.77 -9.09
CA VAL A 116 6.38 -22.33 -8.13
C VAL A 116 7.81 -21.98 -8.56
N PRO A 117 8.64 -21.42 -7.67
CA PRO A 117 10.00 -21.04 -8.02
C PRO A 117 10.86 -22.27 -8.32
N CYS A 118 11.88 -22.10 -9.18
CA CYS A 118 12.90 -23.12 -9.40
C CYS A 118 13.91 -23.18 -8.25
N ASP A 119 14.56 -24.33 -8.08
CA ASP A 119 15.71 -24.51 -7.17
C ASP A 119 17.04 -23.94 -7.72
N HIS A 120 16.96 -23.15 -8.79
CA HIS A 120 18.11 -22.55 -9.45
C HIS A 120 17.85 -21.06 -9.75
N SER A 121 18.93 -20.31 -9.95
CA SER A 121 18.86 -18.91 -10.42
C SER A 121 18.14 -18.81 -11.77
N LEU A 122 17.61 -17.62 -12.09
CA LEU A 122 16.89 -17.39 -13.35
C LEU A 122 17.75 -17.76 -14.56
N GLN A 123 17.27 -18.72 -15.34
CA GLN A 123 17.91 -19.25 -16.55
C GLN A 123 16.99 -19.04 -17.77
N ILE A 124 17.59 -18.79 -18.93
CA ILE A 124 16.88 -18.44 -20.17
C ILE A 124 16.18 -19.68 -20.78
N ASP A 125 16.80 -20.85 -20.64
CA ASP A 125 16.38 -22.15 -21.15
C ASP A 125 15.43 -22.91 -20.22
N CYS A 126 15.10 -22.35 -19.05
CA CYS A 126 14.14 -22.94 -18.13
C CYS A 126 12.72 -22.44 -18.38
N SER A 127 11.80 -23.35 -18.69
CA SER A 127 10.39 -23.04 -18.93
C SER A 127 9.70 -22.41 -17.72
N ILE A 128 10.01 -22.86 -16.50
CA ILE A 128 9.46 -22.30 -15.26
C ILE A 128 9.98 -20.88 -15.03
N CYS A 129 11.26 -20.60 -15.34
CA CYS A 129 11.80 -19.24 -15.30
C CYS A 129 11.12 -18.33 -16.32
N ALA A 130 10.82 -18.83 -17.53
CA ALA A 130 10.07 -18.10 -18.54
C ALA A 130 8.65 -17.77 -18.05
N HIS A 131 7.94 -18.73 -17.47
CA HIS A 131 6.61 -18.50 -16.87
C HIS A 131 6.67 -17.52 -15.69
N THR A 132 7.68 -17.62 -14.84
CA THR A 132 7.89 -16.69 -13.73
C THR A 132 8.11 -15.26 -14.22
N ASN A 133 8.90 -15.08 -15.28
CA ASN A 133 9.11 -13.76 -15.89
C ASN A 133 7.84 -13.21 -16.53
N SER A 134 7.07 -14.05 -17.22
CA SER A 134 5.76 -13.67 -17.77
C SER A 134 4.79 -13.24 -16.67
N TRP A 135 4.68 -14.02 -15.59
CA TRP A 135 3.86 -13.67 -14.43
C TRP A 135 4.33 -12.37 -13.77
N ARG A 136 5.64 -12.13 -13.63
CA ARG A 136 6.19 -10.87 -13.10
C ARG A 136 5.80 -9.67 -13.96
N HIS A 137 5.80 -9.82 -15.28
CA HIS A 137 5.34 -8.77 -16.18
C HIS A 137 3.84 -8.50 -16.02
N GLN A 138 3.03 -9.56 -15.99
CA GLN A 138 1.60 -9.46 -15.74
C GLN A 138 1.30 -8.81 -14.38
N PHE A 139 1.98 -9.23 -13.31
CA PHE A 139 1.88 -8.64 -11.97
C PHE A 139 2.03 -7.12 -12.02
N LYS A 140 3.08 -6.60 -12.67
CA LYS A 140 3.32 -5.15 -12.78
C LYS A 140 2.19 -4.43 -13.52
N ASN A 141 1.76 -4.99 -14.66
CA ASN A 141 0.67 -4.41 -15.43
C ASN A 141 -0.64 -4.40 -14.64
N THR A 142 -0.94 -5.50 -13.94
CA THR A 142 -2.16 -5.58 -13.13
C THR A 142 -2.13 -4.65 -11.92
N VAL A 143 -0.97 -4.49 -11.26
CA VAL A 143 -0.83 -3.49 -10.19
C VAL A 143 -1.06 -2.08 -10.73
N ASN A 144 -0.45 -1.72 -11.87
CA ASN A 144 -0.65 -0.39 -12.46
C ASN A 144 -2.12 -0.13 -12.83
N ASP A 145 -2.81 -1.11 -13.39
CA ASP A 145 -4.24 -1.04 -13.69
C ASP A 145 -5.08 -0.82 -12.40
N LEU A 146 -4.82 -1.61 -11.36
CA LEU A 146 -5.46 -1.43 -10.04
C LEU A 146 -5.21 -0.05 -9.44
N LEU A 147 -3.98 0.46 -9.53
CA LEU A 147 -3.62 1.78 -9.02
C LEU A 147 -4.39 2.88 -9.77
N TYR A 148 -4.45 2.79 -11.09
CA TYR A 148 -5.17 3.73 -11.95
C TYR A 148 -6.66 3.78 -11.60
N ARG A 149 -7.27 2.62 -11.35
CA ARG A 149 -8.70 2.50 -11.01
C ARG A 149 -9.03 2.95 -9.59
N SER A 150 -8.20 2.58 -8.62
CA SER A 150 -8.59 2.59 -7.20
C SER A 150 -7.71 3.43 -6.29
N ASN A 151 -6.51 3.85 -6.70
CA ASN A 151 -5.56 4.58 -5.85
C ASN A 151 -5.31 6.03 -6.28
N LEU A 152 -5.80 6.44 -7.45
CA LEU A 152 -5.77 7.84 -7.86
C LEU A 152 -6.87 8.65 -7.17
N HIS A 153 -6.46 9.73 -6.51
CA HIS A 153 -7.36 10.70 -5.94
C HIS A 153 -7.92 11.62 -7.02
N LYS A 154 -9.25 11.77 -7.02
CA LYS A 154 -9.96 12.79 -7.80
C LYS A 154 -10.81 13.60 -6.82
N CYS A 155 -10.54 14.90 -6.71
CA CYS A 155 -11.35 15.78 -5.86
C CYS A 155 -12.78 15.82 -6.41
N GLY A 156 -13.76 15.44 -5.58
CA GLY A 156 -15.19 15.70 -5.83
C GLY A 156 -15.71 16.82 -4.92
N ASP A 157 -17.01 17.13 -5.04
CA ASP A 157 -17.66 18.27 -4.37
C ASP A 157 -17.49 18.25 -2.84
N HIS A 158 -17.53 17.07 -2.21
CA HIS A 158 -17.35 16.91 -0.76
C HIS A 158 -15.89 16.83 -0.30
N CYS A 159 -14.95 16.86 -1.23
CA CYS A 159 -13.52 16.72 -0.93
C CYS A 159 -12.87 18.05 -0.55
N ILE A 160 -13.36 19.16 -1.11
CA ILE A 160 -12.78 20.48 -0.92
C ILE A 160 -13.44 21.16 0.29
N VAL A 161 -12.62 21.51 1.29
CA VAL A 161 -13.02 22.27 2.46
C VAL A 161 -12.14 23.51 2.53
N ASN A 162 -12.75 24.70 2.54
CA ASN A 162 -12.04 25.98 2.55
C ASN A 162 -10.99 26.12 1.42
N GLY A 163 -11.33 25.64 0.21
CA GLY A 163 -10.43 25.69 -0.95
C GLY A 163 -9.27 24.70 -0.91
N GLN A 164 -9.21 23.81 0.09
CA GLN A 164 -8.18 22.78 0.21
C GLN A 164 -8.79 21.37 0.19
N CYS A 165 -8.10 20.43 -0.44
CA CYS A 165 -8.49 19.03 -0.37
C CYS A 165 -8.36 18.51 1.07
N LYS A 166 -9.44 17.96 1.64
CA LYS A 166 -9.44 17.36 2.99
C LYS A 166 -8.41 16.24 3.13
N ALA A 167 -8.16 15.50 2.05
CA ALA A 167 -7.14 14.45 1.97
C ALA A 167 -5.73 14.97 1.64
N ARG A 168 -5.56 16.31 1.55
CA ARG A 168 -4.28 17.01 1.33
C ARG A 168 -3.59 16.66 0.00
N PHE A 169 -4.39 16.48 -1.04
CA PHE A 169 -3.89 16.39 -2.42
C PHE A 169 -3.87 17.76 -3.09
N PRO A 170 -2.95 18.00 -4.06
CA PRO A 170 -1.85 17.11 -4.45
C PRO A 170 -0.73 17.08 -3.40
N ARG A 171 -0.06 15.93 -3.25
CA ARG A 171 1.13 15.80 -2.41
C ARG A 171 2.39 16.25 -3.16
N PRO A 172 3.45 16.70 -2.47
CA PRO A 172 4.71 17.05 -3.11
C PRO A 172 5.30 15.89 -3.93
N ILE A 173 5.91 16.23 -5.07
CA ILE A 173 6.72 15.31 -5.86
C ILE A 173 8.12 15.26 -5.27
N ILE A 174 8.63 14.05 -5.07
CA ILE A 174 9.95 13.77 -4.52
C ILE A 174 10.64 12.83 -5.51
N GLU A 175 11.64 13.32 -6.24
CA GLU A 175 12.28 12.55 -7.33
C GLU A 175 13.09 11.35 -6.83
N LYS A 176 13.67 11.48 -5.64
CA LYS A 176 14.50 10.46 -4.98
C LYS A 176 14.25 10.50 -3.48
N SER A 177 14.35 9.34 -2.82
CA SER A 177 14.22 9.28 -1.37
C SER A 177 15.36 10.08 -0.72
N ILE A 178 15.00 10.99 0.19
CA ILE A 178 15.95 11.83 0.92
C ILE A 178 15.71 11.69 2.43
N VAL A 179 16.76 12.00 3.18
CA VAL A 179 16.71 12.12 4.63
C VAL A 179 17.05 13.56 4.95
N ASP A 180 16.24 14.17 5.79
CA ASP A 180 16.50 15.50 6.31
C ASP A 180 17.67 15.41 7.33
N ASP A 181 18.73 16.17 7.08
CA ASP A 181 19.93 16.14 7.92
C ASP A 181 19.71 16.82 9.29
N GLU A 182 18.70 17.70 9.43
CA GLU A 182 18.41 18.41 10.67
C GLU A 182 17.60 17.56 11.65
N ASP A 183 16.57 16.87 11.17
CA ASP A 183 15.64 16.11 12.03
C ASP A 183 15.63 14.59 11.80
N GLY A 184 16.38 14.10 10.81
CA GLY A 184 16.47 12.68 10.45
C GLY A 184 15.20 12.12 9.80
N SER A 185 14.25 12.97 9.38
CA SER A 185 13.01 12.55 8.75
C SER A 185 13.25 11.99 7.35
N ILE A 186 12.47 10.98 6.99
CA ILE A 186 12.58 10.31 5.68
C ILE A 186 11.47 10.79 4.78
N GLN A 187 11.83 11.31 3.62
CA GLN A 187 10.93 11.62 2.53
C GLN A 187 11.16 10.62 1.42
N LEU A 188 10.23 9.68 1.23
CA LEU A 188 10.36 8.65 0.20
C LEU A 188 10.06 9.22 -1.18
N LYS A 189 10.71 8.63 -2.19
CA LYS A 189 10.43 8.89 -3.60
C LYS A 189 8.93 8.82 -3.87
N LYS A 190 8.43 9.83 -4.57
CA LYS A 190 7.02 10.01 -4.92
C LYS A 190 6.89 10.78 -6.22
N LEU A 191 6.52 10.08 -7.29
CA LEU A 191 6.36 10.69 -8.61
C LEU A 191 4.89 10.92 -8.98
N GLU A 192 3.94 10.42 -8.19
CA GLU A 192 2.52 10.61 -8.43
C GLU A 192 1.88 11.37 -7.26
N SER A 193 1.64 12.67 -7.49
CA SER A 193 1.16 13.62 -6.48
C SER A 193 -0.26 13.31 -6.01
N THR A 194 -1.07 12.67 -6.85
CA THR A 194 -2.49 12.32 -6.59
C THR A 194 -2.69 10.88 -6.10
N MET A 195 -1.62 10.16 -5.80
CA MET A 195 -1.69 8.77 -5.32
C MET A 195 -1.24 8.65 -3.86
N ASN A 196 -1.75 7.64 -3.13
CA ASN A 196 -1.16 7.22 -1.85
C ASN A 196 0.19 6.52 -2.03
N THR A 197 0.93 6.37 -0.95
CA THR A 197 2.04 5.43 -0.92
C THR A 197 1.46 4.05 -0.71
N PHE A 198 1.93 3.05 -1.47
CA PHE A 198 1.36 1.72 -1.45
C PHE A 198 2.47 0.66 -1.46
N SER A 199 2.09 -0.59 -1.16
CA SER A 199 2.96 -1.75 -1.37
C SER A 199 2.46 -2.52 -2.59
N PRO A 200 3.26 -2.73 -3.66
CA PRO A 200 2.81 -3.43 -4.86
C PRO A 200 2.16 -4.79 -4.59
N ALA A 201 2.74 -5.57 -3.67
CA ALA A 201 2.19 -6.86 -3.27
C ALA A 201 0.83 -6.74 -2.56
N LEU A 202 0.65 -5.74 -1.68
CA LEU A 202 -0.65 -5.50 -1.06
C LEU A 202 -1.69 -5.08 -2.08
N THR A 203 -1.38 -4.14 -2.96
CA THR A 203 -2.31 -3.71 -4.01
C THR A 203 -2.73 -4.89 -4.87
N TYR A 204 -1.79 -5.74 -5.28
CA TYR A 204 -2.08 -6.95 -6.05
C TYR A 204 -2.96 -7.97 -5.30
N LEU A 205 -2.81 -8.10 -3.98
CA LEU A 205 -3.61 -9.05 -3.18
C LEU A 205 -4.99 -8.50 -2.84
N LEU A 206 -5.08 -7.22 -2.47
CA LEU A 206 -6.30 -6.57 -2.01
C LEU A 206 -7.22 -6.16 -3.16
N ARG A 207 -6.67 -5.90 -4.36
CA ARG A 207 -7.44 -5.46 -5.55
C ARG A 207 -8.24 -4.17 -5.34
N SER A 208 -7.89 -3.38 -4.33
CA SER A 208 -8.61 -2.19 -3.90
C SER A 208 -7.66 -1.03 -3.59
N ASN A 209 -8.22 0.11 -3.20
CA ASN A 209 -7.46 1.19 -2.60
C ASN A 209 -6.67 0.68 -1.38
N SER A 210 -5.41 1.08 -1.27
CA SER A 210 -4.55 0.77 -0.13
C SER A 210 -3.64 1.95 0.16
N ASP A 211 -3.40 2.24 1.42
CA ASP A 211 -2.43 3.25 1.87
C ASP A 211 -1.49 2.62 2.89
N VAL A 212 -0.19 2.79 2.68
CA VAL A 212 0.86 2.25 3.55
C VAL A 212 1.83 3.37 3.87
N THR A 213 2.00 3.63 5.16
CA THR A 213 2.88 4.69 5.65
C THR A 213 3.76 4.15 6.77
N SER A 214 5.07 4.38 6.65
CA SER A 214 6.02 4.09 7.72
C SER A 214 5.98 5.20 8.79
N LEU A 215 5.79 4.82 10.05
CA LEU A 215 5.67 5.75 11.18
C LEU A 215 7.00 5.82 11.94
N LEU A 216 7.91 6.67 11.48
CA LEU A 216 9.26 6.81 12.04
C LEU A 216 9.40 7.96 13.04
N SER A 217 8.30 8.66 13.36
CA SER A 217 8.29 9.75 14.34
C SER A 217 7.35 9.45 15.49
N GLY A 218 7.79 9.71 16.72
CA GLY A 218 6.95 9.62 17.91
C GLY A 218 5.69 10.49 17.84
N THR A 219 5.76 11.66 17.18
CA THR A 219 4.58 12.53 16.97
C THR A 219 3.61 11.92 15.96
N ALA A 220 4.12 11.36 14.85
CA ALA A 220 3.30 10.67 13.87
C ALA A 220 2.63 9.44 14.49
N LEU A 221 3.36 8.67 15.31
CA LEU A 221 2.83 7.53 16.04
C LEU A 221 1.71 7.95 17.00
N LYS A 222 1.92 9.00 17.82
CA LYS A 222 0.88 9.53 18.72
C LYS A 222 -0.35 10.00 17.95
N ALA A 223 -0.16 10.72 16.85
CA ALA A 223 -1.25 11.20 16.01
C ALA A 223 -2.05 10.04 15.40
N ILE A 224 -1.36 8.99 14.93
CA ILE A 224 -2.02 7.81 14.38
C ILE A 224 -2.71 6.98 15.46
N VAL A 225 -2.12 6.82 16.65
CA VAL A 225 -2.80 6.16 17.77
C VAL A 225 -4.07 6.92 18.14
N ALA A 226 -4.02 8.25 18.21
CA ALA A 226 -5.20 9.08 18.47
C ALA A 226 -6.25 8.95 17.35
N TYR A 227 -5.81 8.97 16.08
CA TYR A 227 -6.67 8.76 14.93
C TYR A 227 -7.35 7.39 14.99
N VAL A 228 -6.60 6.30 15.13
CA VAL A 228 -7.14 4.95 15.27
C VAL A 228 -8.10 4.86 16.46
N THR A 229 -7.79 5.53 17.58
CA THR A 229 -8.70 5.64 18.74
C THR A 229 -10.02 6.32 18.38
N ASP A 230 -10.00 7.44 17.65
CA ASP A 230 -11.22 8.11 17.19
C ASP A 230 -12.10 7.16 16.34
N TYR A 231 -11.48 6.41 15.43
CA TYR A 231 -12.19 5.41 14.62
C TYR A 231 -12.74 4.25 15.44
N ILE A 232 -12.02 3.77 16.45
CA ILE A 232 -12.52 2.75 17.39
C ILE A 232 -13.77 3.26 18.13
N THR A 233 -13.77 4.55 18.51
CA THR A 233 -14.88 5.15 19.23
C THR A 233 -16.07 5.52 18.34
N LYS A 234 -15.96 5.39 17.02
CA LYS A 234 -17.11 5.61 16.13
C LYS A 234 -18.17 4.56 16.43
N THR A 235 -19.36 5.05 16.77
CA THR A 235 -20.53 4.21 17.00
C THR A 235 -20.82 3.43 15.72
N PRO A 236 -21.03 2.09 15.79
CA PRO A 236 -21.37 1.30 14.62
C PRO A 236 -22.62 1.86 13.93
N LEU A 237 -22.71 1.65 12.60
CA LEU A 237 -23.85 2.11 11.81
C LEU A 237 -25.16 1.64 12.46
N LYS A 238 -26.09 2.56 12.62
CA LYS A 238 -27.41 2.24 13.17
C LYS A 238 -28.11 1.26 12.22
N THR A 239 -28.76 0.25 12.78
CA THR A 239 -29.35 -0.87 12.04
C THR A 239 -30.28 -0.43 10.91
N TYR A 240 -31.03 0.68 11.08
CA TYR A 240 -31.90 1.20 10.04
C TYR A 240 -31.13 1.71 8.80
N THR A 241 -29.93 2.26 8.98
CA THR A 241 -29.08 2.71 7.86
C THR A 241 -28.63 1.53 7.01
N ILE A 242 -28.34 0.40 7.65
CA ILE A 242 -27.99 -0.87 6.97
C ILE A 242 -29.19 -1.38 6.16
N PHE A 243 -30.40 -1.38 6.74
CA PHE A 243 -31.60 -1.80 6.02
C PHE A 243 -31.96 -0.88 4.85
N GLN A 244 -31.77 0.44 4.99
CA GLN A 244 -31.97 1.38 3.89
C GLN A 244 -31.00 1.09 2.72
N THR A 245 -29.75 0.74 3.01
CA THR A 245 -28.77 0.42 1.95
C THR A 245 -29.06 -0.89 1.22
N ILE A 246 -29.77 -1.83 1.86
CA ILE A 246 -30.22 -3.09 1.25
C ILE A 246 -31.46 -2.86 0.39
N HIS A 247 -32.35 -1.95 0.80
CA HIS A 247 -33.57 -1.61 0.07
C HIS A 247 -33.30 -0.86 -1.25
N ASP A 248 -32.21 -0.09 -1.32
CA ASP A 248 -31.87 0.75 -2.48
C ASP A 248 -31.02 0.02 -3.55
N VAL A 249 -31.03 -1.33 -3.54
CA VAL A 249 -30.45 -2.23 -4.56
C VAL A 249 -31.59 -2.93 -5.30
#